data_AF-A0A2N2Q4R7-F1
#
_entry.id   AF-A0A2N2Q4R7-F1
#
_cell.length_a   1.000
_cell.length_b   1.000
_cell.length_c   1.000
_cell.angle_alpha   90.00
_cell.angle_beta   90.00
_cell.angle_gamma   90.00
#
_symmetry.space_group_name_H-M   'P 1'
#
loop_
_entity.id
_entity.type
_entity.pdbx_description
1 polymer ?
#
loop_
_entity_poly.entity_id
_entity_poly.type
_entity_poly.pdbx_seq_one_letter_code
_entity_poly.pdbx_strand_id
1 'polypeptide(L)'
;MRKQQLMLRGVYAALGALAMFGIASQASANEEIIKRSKDHNMWAAPGQNLSLHRHSQLSDINTKTVSKLQYAWSQSTGTLRGHEGQPVVVEHNGKTMMFFVSAWPNIVQALDLSDPDHPKQIWNYTKKTDRDESAVPRACCDTINRGLNYADGKVVFHTLDGFLIALDASTGKEIWVTKHAYPEKGETHSGPAMVAEGLVIAGFGGDEFAARGRTVAYDLKTGKEVWKCHSTGSDKDLCMTPETNKANPHYGLYGQNTGLTYPGDEWKIGGGAPWAWFSYDPKLRIMYAGTGNPGHWSPSYRCGETGGNLTHAKCNQTDPKTGIGKWDNKWSMTIMARKIDTGEMVWAYQKTPFDQWDYDGVNENILVDNLVVDGKKHDALVNFDRNGFAYVLDRKDGTLLRANKFVTVNWAEKVDLKTGRPVKVEKHSPFARDVNTQACPSAMGGKDQQPAAV
;
A
#
# COMPACT_ATOMS: atom_id res chain seq x y z
N MET A 1 50.37 -70.46 37.38
CA MET A 1 49.63 -70.11 38.61
C MET A 1 48.22 -69.67 38.23
N ARG A 2 47.20 -70.31 38.86
CA ARG A 2 45.79 -69.89 39.16
C ARG A 2 45.14 -68.78 38.28
N LYS A 3 44.06 -69.06 37.53
CA LYS A 3 42.61 -69.20 37.87
C LYS A 3 41.82 -67.87 37.80
N GLN A 4 40.75 -67.86 36.97
CA GLN A 4 39.38 -67.27 37.17
C GLN A 4 39.31 -65.71 37.30
N GLN A 5 38.31 -64.93 36.88
CA GLN A 5 36.84 -65.00 36.71
C GLN A 5 36.43 -63.71 35.93
N LEU A 6 35.57 -63.74 34.90
CA LEU A 6 34.11 -63.46 34.87
C LEU A 6 33.67 -61.96 34.87
N MET A 7 32.58 -61.72 34.11
CA MET A 7 31.61 -60.59 34.13
C MET A 7 32.00 -59.27 33.44
N LEU A 8 31.11 -58.50 32.80
CA LEU A 8 29.77 -58.67 32.21
C LEU A 8 29.51 -57.38 31.37
N ARG A 9 28.81 -57.51 30.23
CA ARG A 9 27.88 -56.54 29.58
C ARG A 9 28.30 -55.07 29.35
N GLY A 10 28.22 -54.67 28.08
CA GLY A 10 28.09 -53.26 27.68
C GLY A 10 28.02 -53.08 26.16
N VAL A 11 26.89 -53.42 25.54
CA VAL A 11 26.59 -53.11 24.14
C VAL A 11 26.25 -51.64 24.02
N TYR A 12 27.01 -50.88 23.22
CA TYR A 12 26.52 -49.67 22.56
C TYR A 12 27.10 -49.61 21.14
N ALA A 13 26.33 -50.19 20.21
CA ALA A 13 26.35 -49.77 18.82
C ALA A 13 25.27 -48.70 18.66
N ALA A 14 25.64 -47.50 18.22
CA ALA A 14 24.69 -46.53 17.68
C ALA A 14 25.32 -45.93 16.41
N LEU A 15 24.81 -46.43 15.28
CA LEU A 15 25.09 -46.00 13.92
C LEU A 15 24.82 -44.50 13.74
N GLY A 16 25.75 -43.82 13.09
CA GLY A 16 25.55 -42.46 12.58
C GLY A 16 24.51 -42.45 11.46
N ALA A 17 23.38 -41.81 11.72
CA ALA A 17 22.44 -41.42 10.68
C ALA A 17 22.91 -40.07 10.10
N LEU A 18 23.50 -40.12 8.90
CA LEU A 18 23.65 -38.95 8.05
C LEU A 18 22.26 -38.48 7.61
N ALA A 19 21.76 -37.43 8.25
CA ALA A 19 20.61 -36.68 7.75
C ALA A 19 21.04 -35.88 6.51
N MET A 20 20.75 -36.40 5.32
CA MET A 20 20.71 -35.58 4.11
C MET A 20 19.55 -34.60 4.24
N PHE A 21 19.84 -33.39 4.71
CA PHE A 21 18.97 -32.25 4.50
C PHE A 21 18.90 -31.99 3.00
N GLY A 22 17.83 -32.45 2.37
CA GLY A 22 17.45 -31.98 1.05
C GLY A 22 17.24 -30.48 1.12
N ILE A 23 18.15 -29.74 0.49
CA ILE A 23 17.95 -28.33 0.17
C ILE A 23 16.86 -28.32 -0.89
N ALA A 24 15.60 -28.31 -0.46
CA ALA A 24 14.50 -27.93 -1.33
C ALA A 24 14.77 -26.47 -1.72
N SER A 25 15.11 -26.26 -2.99
CA SER A 25 15.18 -24.94 -3.60
C SER A 25 13.80 -24.29 -3.45
N GLN A 26 13.62 -23.50 -2.39
CA GLN A 26 12.54 -22.53 -2.32
C GLN A 26 12.84 -21.50 -3.41
N ALA A 27 12.32 -21.74 -4.62
CA ALA A 27 12.08 -20.65 -5.55
C ALA A 27 11.15 -19.69 -4.80
N SER A 28 11.72 -18.61 -4.28
CA SER A 28 10.96 -17.61 -3.53
C SER A 28 9.88 -17.06 -4.46
N ALA A 29 8.64 -16.92 -4.00
CA ALA A 29 7.54 -16.31 -4.77
C ALA A 29 7.91 -14.93 -5.38
N ASN A 30 8.98 -14.29 -4.87
CA ASN A 30 9.65 -13.14 -5.48
C ASN A 30 10.20 -13.37 -6.87
N GLU A 31 10.97 -14.45 -7.07
CA GLU A 31 11.56 -14.74 -8.38
C GLU A 31 10.46 -14.93 -9.41
N GLU A 32 9.31 -15.48 -9.02
CA GLU A 32 8.18 -15.64 -9.91
C GLU A 32 7.62 -14.28 -10.38
N ILE A 33 7.30 -13.36 -9.47
CA ILE A 33 6.75 -12.04 -9.85
C ILE A 33 7.77 -11.24 -10.66
N ILE A 34 9.04 -11.21 -10.23
CA ILE A 34 10.13 -10.51 -10.92
C ILE A 34 10.43 -11.14 -12.28
N LYS A 35 10.35 -12.47 -12.41
CA LYS A 35 10.54 -13.17 -13.68
C LYS A 35 9.38 -12.89 -14.62
N ARG A 36 8.13 -12.96 -14.14
CA ARG A 36 6.95 -12.69 -14.96
C ARG A 36 6.89 -11.23 -15.41
N SER A 37 7.32 -10.27 -14.61
CA SER A 37 7.35 -8.86 -15.03
C SER A 37 8.37 -8.55 -16.13
N LYS A 38 9.31 -9.46 -16.40
CA LYS A 38 10.25 -9.38 -17.54
C LYS A 38 9.64 -9.92 -18.84
N ASP A 39 8.58 -10.72 -18.78
CA ASP A 39 7.87 -11.14 -19.98
C ASP A 39 6.94 -10.01 -20.43
N HIS A 40 7.30 -9.35 -21.53
CA HIS A 40 6.57 -8.21 -22.06
C HIS A 40 5.20 -8.59 -22.64
N ASN A 41 4.92 -9.87 -22.86
CA ASN A 41 3.60 -10.34 -23.27
C ASN A 41 2.62 -10.47 -22.09
N MET A 42 3.10 -10.28 -20.86
CA MET A 42 2.32 -10.48 -19.63
C MET A 42 2.10 -9.15 -18.89
N TRP A 43 1.03 -9.13 -18.08
CA TRP A 43 0.75 -8.07 -17.11
C TRP A 43 0.72 -8.68 -15.72
N ALA A 44 1.90 -8.87 -15.14
CA ALA A 44 2.13 -9.81 -14.04
C ALA A 44 1.64 -9.34 -12.65
N ALA A 45 1.31 -8.06 -12.50
CA ALA A 45 0.89 -7.44 -11.25
C ALA A 45 0.07 -6.17 -11.53
N PRO A 46 -0.72 -5.65 -10.57
CA PRO A 46 -1.53 -4.44 -10.76
C PRO A 46 -0.81 -3.26 -11.43
N GLY A 47 0.46 -2.99 -11.07
CA GLY A 47 1.29 -1.93 -11.66
C GLY A 47 2.20 -2.36 -12.81
N GLN A 48 1.90 -3.46 -13.51
CA GLN A 48 2.78 -4.23 -14.42
C GLN A 48 3.93 -4.93 -13.68
N ASN A 49 4.60 -4.22 -12.78
CA ASN A 49 5.67 -4.70 -11.93
C ASN A 49 5.55 -4.14 -10.50
N LEU A 50 6.43 -4.56 -9.60
CA LEU A 50 6.46 -4.12 -8.20
C LEU A 50 6.96 -2.67 -8.02
N SER A 51 7.55 -2.07 -9.05
CA SER A 51 7.96 -0.66 -9.08
C SER A 51 6.86 0.27 -9.59
N LEU A 52 5.71 -0.28 -10.00
CA LEU A 52 4.52 0.42 -10.50
C LEU A 52 4.77 1.31 -11.73
N HIS A 53 5.66 0.92 -12.64
CA HIS A 53 5.94 1.72 -13.85
C HIS A 53 4.73 1.82 -14.79
N ARG A 54 3.91 0.77 -14.85
CA ARG A 54 2.79 0.65 -15.81
C ARG A 54 3.20 0.87 -17.27
N HIS A 55 4.45 0.53 -17.61
CA HIS A 55 5.03 0.69 -18.94
C HIS A 55 5.19 -0.68 -19.62
N SER A 56 4.81 -0.77 -20.89
CA SER A 56 5.01 -1.95 -21.74
C SER A 56 6.04 -1.66 -22.83
N GLN A 57 6.86 -2.66 -23.16
CA GLN A 57 7.82 -2.58 -24.28
C GLN A 57 7.21 -3.04 -25.62
N LEU A 58 5.98 -3.54 -25.62
CA LEU A 58 5.28 -3.93 -26.86
C LEU A 58 5.05 -2.70 -27.75
N SER A 59 5.20 -2.86 -29.06
CA SER A 59 5.18 -1.74 -30.01
C SER A 59 4.41 -2.00 -31.30
N ASP A 60 3.70 -3.12 -31.42
CA ASP A 60 2.82 -3.41 -32.56
C ASP A 60 1.74 -2.32 -32.73
N ILE A 61 1.20 -1.85 -31.60
CA ILE A 61 0.39 -0.63 -31.52
C ILE A 61 1.33 0.55 -31.23
N ASN A 62 1.42 1.49 -32.15
CA ASN A 62 2.27 2.68 -32.05
C ASN A 62 1.62 3.89 -32.76
N THR A 63 2.29 5.04 -32.77
CA THR A 63 1.76 6.31 -33.33
C THR A 63 1.40 6.24 -34.81
N LYS A 64 1.91 5.23 -35.55
CA LYS A 64 1.59 5.01 -36.98
C LYS A 64 0.44 4.01 -37.18
N THR A 65 0.21 3.11 -36.23
CA THR A 65 -0.75 2.00 -36.36
C THR A 65 -2.00 2.15 -35.50
N VAL A 66 -1.99 2.99 -34.46
CA VAL A 66 -3.10 3.14 -33.49
C VAL A 66 -4.44 3.54 -34.13
N SER A 67 -4.42 4.25 -35.26
CA SER A 67 -5.64 4.60 -36.00
C SER A 67 -6.39 3.39 -36.60
N LYS A 68 -5.75 2.22 -36.62
CA LYS A 68 -6.33 0.96 -37.09
C LYS A 68 -6.86 0.08 -35.95
N LEU A 69 -6.77 0.53 -34.70
CA LEU A 69 -7.22 -0.26 -33.55
C LEU A 69 -8.72 -0.54 -33.66
N GLN A 70 -9.12 -1.80 -33.47
CA GLN A 70 -10.51 -2.24 -33.51
C GLN A 70 -10.87 -2.98 -32.23
N TYR A 71 -12.16 -2.95 -31.90
CA TYR A 71 -12.71 -3.79 -30.86
C TYR A 71 -12.55 -5.27 -31.26
N ALA A 72 -11.97 -6.08 -30.37
CA ALA A 72 -11.82 -7.53 -30.56
C ALA A 72 -12.97 -8.28 -29.87
N TRP A 73 -13.07 -8.15 -28.54
CA TRP A 73 -14.09 -8.79 -27.71
C TRP A 73 -14.33 -8.01 -26.41
N SER A 74 -15.36 -8.39 -25.66
CA SER A 74 -15.62 -7.91 -24.31
C SER A 74 -16.17 -9.03 -23.43
N GLN A 75 -15.93 -8.90 -22.13
CA GLN A 75 -16.43 -9.81 -21.10
C GLN A 75 -17.18 -8.99 -20.06
N SER A 76 -18.43 -9.35 -19.79
CA SER A 76 -19.21 -8.73 -18.71
C SER A 76 -18.68 -9.19 -17.35
N THR A 77 -18.44 -8.25 -16.45
CA THR A 77 -18.04 -8.55 -15.07
C THR A 77 -19.19 -9.10 -14.22
N GLY A 78 -20.44 -8.90 -14.68
CA GLY A 78 -21.64 -9.33 -13.96
C GLY A 78 -22.11 -8.36 -12.88
N THR A 79 -21.52 -7.17 -12.76
CA THR A 79 -21.92 -6.15 -11.78
C THR A 79 -22.02 -4.76 -12.39
N LEU A 80 -22.67 -3.84 -11.67
CA LEU A 80 -22.75 -2.41 -11.99
C LEU A 80 -21.74 -1.62 -11.14
N ARG A 81 -21.86 -0.28 -11.14
CA ARG A 81 -21.06 0.70 -10.38
C ARG A 81 -19.58 0.77 -10.85
N GLY A 82 -18.73 1.45 -10.09
CA GLY A 82 -17.35 1.74 -10.45
C GLY A 82 -16.48 0.49 -10.57
N HIS A 83 -15.86 0.34 -11.74
CA HIS A 83 -14.86 -0.69 -12.01
C HIS A 83 -13.48 -0.04 -12.06
N GLU A 84 -12.77 -0.10 -10.94
CA GLU A 84 -11.38 0.34 -10.83
C GLU A 84 -10.41 -0.83 -11.08
N GLY A 85 -9.11 -0.54 -11.00
CA GLY A 85 -8.06 -1.53 -11.17
C GLY A 85 -7.87 -1.96 -12.63
N GLN A 86 -7.28 -3.14 -12.79
CA GLN A 86 -6.98 -3.75 -14.08
C GLN A 86 -6.92 -5.28 -13.94
N PRO A 87 -7.13 -6.02 -15.04
CA PRO A 87 -6.83 -7.45 -15.08
C PRO A 87 -5.35 -7.73 -14.87
N VAL A 88 -5.05 -8.93 -14.38
CA VAL A 88 -3.71 -9.52 -14.38
C VAL A 88 -3.68 -10.61 -15.45
N VAL A 89 -2.65 -10.59 -16.31
CA VAL A 89 -2.47 -11.55 -17.41
C VAL A 89 -1.14 -12.27 -17.19
N VAL A 90 -1.19 -13.60 -17.05
CA VAL A 90 -0.06 -14.43 -16.62
C VAL A 90 -0.07 -15.78 -17.32
N GLU A 91 1.10 -16.39 -17.42
CA GLU A 91 1.22 -17.81 -17.72
C GLU A 91 0.87 -18.66 -16.49
N HIS A 92 -0.06 -19.60 -16.68
CA HIS A 92 -0.46 -20.57 -15.66
C HIS A 92 -0.68 -21.93 -16.31
N ASN A 93 0.08 -22.94 -15.89
CA ASN A 93 0.02 -24.30 -16.44
C ASN A 93 0.17 -24.36 -17.98
N GLY A 94 1.03 -23.52 -18.55
CA GLY A 94 1.31 -23.46 -19.99
C GLY A 94 0.23 -22.76 -20.82
N LYS A 95 -0.64 -21.99 -20.17
CA LYS A 95 -1.68 -21.19 -20.81
C LYS A 95 -1.58 -19.74 -20.36
N THR A 96 -1.82 -18.82 -21.29
CA THR A 96 -2.06 -17.42 -20.96
C THR A 96 -3.45 -17.29 -20.33
N MET A 97 -3.49 -16.85 -19.08
CA MET A 97 -4.72 -16.66 -18.31
C MET A 97 -4.89 -15.19 -17.94
N MET A 98 -6.13 -14.70 -18.02
CA MET A 98 -6.53 -13.39 -17.51
C MET A 98 -7.41 -13.56 -16.27
N PHE A 99 -7.09 -12.80 -15.21
CA PHE A 99 -7.86 -12.75 -13.98
C PHE A 99 -8.27 -11.31 -13.69
N PHE A 100 -9.53 -11.08 -13.33
CA PHE A 100 -10.02 -9.77 -12.89
C PHE A 100 -11.14 -9.91 -11.87
N VAL A 101 -11.41 -8.82 -11.15
CA VAL A 101 -12.45 -8.73 -10.12
C VAL A 101 -13.37 -7.55 -10.39
N SER A 102 -14.65 -7.73 -10.15
CA SER A 102 -15.68 -6.70 -10.33
C SER A 102 -15.81 -5.76 -9.12
N ALA A 103 -16.66 -4.74 -9.25
CA ALA A 103 -17.23 -4.03 -8.11
C ALA A 103 -18.00 -4.98 -7.17
N TRP A 104 -18.52 -4.50 -6.03
CA TRP A 104 -19.35 -5.31 -5.12
C TRP A 104 -20.43 -6.13 -5.87
N PRO A 105 -20.57 -7.44 -5.63
CA PRO A 105 -20.04 -8.22 -4.50
C PRO A 105 -18.61 -8.80 -4.68
N ASN A 106 -17.81 -8.24 -5.60
CA ASN A 106 -16.44 -8.64 -5.92
C ASN A 106 -16.37 -10.03 -6.57
N ILE A 107 -17.02 -10.15 -7.73
CA ILE A 107 -16.99 -11.36 -8.56
C ILE A 107 -15.60 -11.46 -9.21
N VAL A 108 -14.89 -12.57 -8.97
CA VAL A 108 -13.62 -12.86 -9.63
C VAL A 108 -13.87 -13.78 -10.81
N GLN A 109 -13.28 -13.50 -11.97
CA GLN A 109 -13.36 -14.35 -13.16
C GLN A 109 -11.97 -14.74 -13.66
N ALA A 110 -11.86 -15.92 -14.24
CA ALA A 110 -10.68 -16.39 -14.95
C ALA A 110 -11.02 -16.74 -16.40
N LEU A 111 -10.27 -16.15 -17.33
CA LEU A 111 -10.37 -16.42 -18.75
C LEU A 111 -9.09 -17.12 -19.24
N ASP A 112 -9.27 -18.18 -20.02
CA ASP A 112 -8.23 -18.80 -20.83
C ASP A 112 -8.11 -18.01 -22.14
N LEU A 113 -6.92 -17.46 -22.41
CA LEU A 113 -6.59 -16.67 -23.59
C LEU A 113 -5.79 -17.47 -24.63
N SER A 114 -5.75 -18.79 -24.54
CA SER A 114 -5.07 -19.64 -25.54
C SER A 114 -5.63 -19.45 -26.95
N ASP A 115 -6.91 -19.07 -27.06
CA ASP A 115 -7.51 -18.44 -28.25
C ASP A 115 -7.81 -16.98 -27.90
N PRO A 116 -6.92 -16.03 -28.27
CA PRO A 116 -7.06 -14.62 -27.88
C PRO A 116 -8.24 -13.91 -28.54
N ASP A 117 -8.78 -14.46 -29.64
CA ASP A 117 -9.96 -13.93 -30.34
C ASP A 117 -11.27 -14.45 -29.70
N HIS A 118 -11.22 -15.61 -29.03
CA HIS A 118 -12.36 -16.20 -28.33
C HIS A 118 -12.01 -16.64 -26.89
N PRO A 119 -11.74 -15.71 -25.97
CA PRO A 119 -11.46 -16.03 -24.58
C PRO A 119 -12.54 -16.90 -23.96
N LYS A 120 -12.12 -17.92 -23.21
CA LYS A 120 -13.05 -18.83 -22.52
C LYS A 120 -13.02 -18.61 -21.02
N GLN A 121 -14.16 -18.22 -20.43
CA GLN A 121 -14.30 -18.23 -18.97
C GLN A 121 -14.21 -19.65 -18.44
N ILE A 122 -13.20 -19.93 -17.61
CA ILE A 122 -12.97 -21.24 -17.01
C ILE A 122 -13.71 -21.37 -15.68
N TRP A 123 -13.70 -20.31 -14.88
CA TRP A 123 -14.43 -20.24 -13.63
C TRP A 123 -14.79 -18.79 -13.28
N ASN A 124 -15.79 -18.64 -12.41
CA ASN A 124 -16.03 -17.41 -11.68
C ASN A 124 -16.27 -17.75 -10.20
N TYR A 125 -15.95 -16.80 -9.32
CA TYR A 125 -16.07 -16.94 -7.87
C TYR A 125 -16.79 -15.72 -7.28
N THR A 126 -17.62 -15.97 -6.28
CA THR A 126 -18.21 -14.93 -5.43
C THR A 126 -18.32 -15.49 -4.02
N LYS A 127 -17.76 -14.80 -3.02
CA LYS A 127 -17.90 -15.23 -1.62
C LYS A 127 -19.38 -15.20 -1.22
N LYS A 128 -19.89 -16.31 -0.69
CA LYS A 128 -21.30 -16.47 -0.29
C LYS A 128 -21.52 -16.52 1.22
N THR A 129 -20.48 -16.85 1.99
CA THR A 129 -20.56 -17.04 3.45
C THR A 129 -20.05 -15.83 4.21
N ASP A 130 -20.62 -15.58 5.39
CA ASP A 130 -20.17 -14.59 6.38
C ASP A 130 -20.08 -13.15 5.85
N ARG A 131 -20.89 -12.83 4.84
CA ARG A 131 -20.91 -11.51 4.21
C ARG A 131 -21.53 -10.48 5.13
N ASP A 132 -20.92 -9.30 5.16
CA ASP A 132 -21.43 -8.15 5.90
C ASP A 132 -21.89 -7.05 4.94
N GLU A 133 -23.20 -7.02 4.66
CA GLU A 133 -23.83 -6.02 3.80
C GLU A 133 -23.72 -4.59 4.36
N SER A 134 -23.42 -4.45 5.66
CA SER A 134 -23.21 -3.15 6.29
C SER A 134 -21.90 -2.47 5.83
N ALA A 135 -21.08 -3.17 5.03
CA ALA A 135 -19.95 -2.59 4.32
C ALA A 135 -20.39 -1.59 3.22
N VAL A 136 -21.50 -1.84 2.52
CA VAL A 136 -21.99 -0.98 1.43
C VAL A 136 -22.28 0.46 1.91
N PRO A 137 -23.05 0.71 2.97
CA PRO A 137 -23.29 2.07 3.48
C PRO A 137 -22.06 2.71 4.15
N ARG A 138 -20.98 1.97 4.37
CA ARG A 138 -19.70 2.46 4.94
C ARG A 138 -18.60 2.63 3.90
N ALA A 139 -18.89 2.33 2.63
CA ALA A 139 -18.01 2.69 1.53
C ALA A 139 -18.21 4.18 1.22
N CYS A 140 -17.23 5.02 1.59
CA CYS A 140 -17.32 6.47 1.41
C CYS A 140 -17.56 6.89 -0.05
N CYS A 141 -17.00 6.10 -0.98
CA CYS A 141 -16.56 6.61 -2.26
C CYS A 141 -16.86 5.61 -3.39
N ASP A 142 -18.06 5.03 -3.37
CA ASP A 142 -18.51 3.93 -4.24
C ASP A 142 -18.03 2.53 -3.80
N THR A 143 -18.66 1.46 -4.32
CA THR A 143 -18.38 0.06 -3.92
C THR A 143 -17.39 -0.61 -4.88
N ILE A 144 -16.26 0.05 -5.09
CA ILE A 144 -15.24 -0.34 -6.07
C ILE A 144 -14.30 -1.42 -5.53
N ASN A 145 -13.42 -1.93 -6.42
CA ASN A 145 -12.27 -2.76 -6.07
C ASN A 145 -11.12 -2.45 -7.04
N ARG A 146 -9.89 -2.31 -6.55
CA ARG A 146 -8.72 -1.93 -7.36
C ARG A 146 -7.93 -3.11 -7.93
N GLY A 147 -8.45 -4.32 -7.79
CA GLY A 147 -7.97 -5.49 -8.51
C GLY A 147 -7.46 -6.59 -7.60
N LEU A 148 -6.80 -7.55 -8.24
CA LEU A 148 -6.27 -8.76 -7.63
C LEU A 148 -4.78 -8.91 -7.95
N ASN A 149 -4.14 -9.86 -7.28
CA ASN A 149 -2.79 -10.31 -7.58
C ASN A 149 -2.79 -11.79 -7.94
N TYR A 150 -1.71 -12.23 -8.56
CA TYR A 150 -1.44 -13.63 -8.81
C TYR A 150 -0.04 -14.00 -8.32
N ALA A 151 0.12 -15.11 -7.61
CA ALA A 151 1.42 -15.63 -7.17
C ALA A 151 1.28 -17.09 -6.71
N ASP A 152 2.29 -17.92 -7.00
CA ASP A 152 2.37 -19.32 -6.55
C ASP A 152 1.09 -20.13 -6.88
N GLY A 153 0.57 -19.94 -8.09
CA GLY A 153 -0.67 -20.55 -8.57
C GLY A 153 -1.94 -20.07 -7.87
N LYS A 154 -1.89 -18.93 -7.16
CA LYS A 154 -3.01 -18.37 -6.39
C LYS A 154 -3.44 -17.02 -6.94
N VAL A 155 -4.74 -16.78 -6.99
CA VAL A 155 -5.32 -15.47 -7.19
C VAL A 155 -5.69 -14.89 -5.84
N VAL A 156 -5.15 -13.73 -5.49
CA VAL A 156 -5.32 -13.08 -4.18
C VAL A 156 -6.05 -11.77 -4.34
N PHE A 157 -7.15 -11.60 -3.62
CA PHE A 157 -7.98 -10.40 -3.73
C PHE A 157 -8.73 -10.12 -2.42
N HIS A 158 -9.38 -8.97 -2.38
CA HIS A 158 -10.18 -8.52 -1.25
C HIS A 158 -11.65 -8.37 -1.60
N THR A 159 -12.49 -8.42 -0.58
CA THR A 159 -13.89 -8.04 -0.67
C THR A 159 -14.18 -6.78 0.12
N LEU A 160 -15.19 -6.00 -0.29
CA LEU A 160 -15.51 -4.70 0.35
C LEU A 160 -15.73 -4.82 1.87
N ASP A 161 -16.37 -5.91 2.29
CA ASP A 161 -16.63 -6.26 3.68
C ASP A 161 -15.41 -6.80 4.42
N GLY A 162 -14.22 -6.72 3.83
CA GLY A 162 -12.97 -6.86 4.54
C GLY A 162 -12.41 -8.28 4.61
N PHE A 163 -12.82 -9.21 3.75
CA PHE A 163 -12.08 -10.46 3.60
C PHE A 163 -10.88 -10.28 2.67
N LEU A 164 -9.77 -10.94 3.00
CA LEU A 164 -8.64 -11.21 2.12
C LEU A 164 -8.71 -12.72 1.78
N ILE A 165 -8.66 -13.06 0.50
CA ILE A 165 -8.95 -14.42 0.01
C ILE A 165 -7.87 -14.82 -1.00
N ALA A 166 -7.37 -16.06 -0.88
CA ALA A 166 -6.63 -16.71 -1.95
C ALA A 166 -7.47 -17.83 -2.58
N LEU A 167 -7.56 -17.80 -3.90
CA LEU A 167 -8.18 -18.83 -4.72
C LEU A 167 -7.10 -19.61 -5.46
N ASP A 168 -7.31 -20.90 -5.66
CA ASP A 168 -6.56 -21.70 -6.62
C ASP A 168 -6.83 -21.17 -8.04
N ALA A 169 -5.77 -20.79 -8.77
CA ALA A 169 -5.93 -20.12 -10.06
C ALA A 169 -6.49 -21.03 -11.17
N SER A 170 -6.36 -22.35 -11.04
CA SER A 170 -6.91 -23.32 -11.99
C SER A 170 -8.41 -23.54 -11.79
N THR A 171 -8.89 -23.50 -10.54
CA THR A 171 -10.22 -23.98 -10.18
C THR A 171 -11.15 -22.92 -9.55
N GLY A 172 -10.61 -21.80 -9.10
CA GLY A 172 -11.35 -20.77 -8.37
C GLY A 172 -11.76 -21.17 -6.95
N LYS A 173 -11.26 -22.31 -6.43
CA LYS A 173 -11.58 -22.78 -5.08
C LYS A 173 -10.79 -21.99 -4.03
N GLU A 174 -11.45 -21.67 -2.92
CA GLU A 174 -10.80 -21.04 -1.76
C GLU A 174 -9.69 -21.94 -1.22
N ILE A 175 -8.48 -21.40 -1.11
CA ILE A 175 -7.34 -22.02 -0.40
C ILE A 175 -7.36 -21.56 1.05
N TRP A 176 -7.55 -20.26 1.26
CA TRP A 176 -7.71 -19.67 2.58
C TRP A 176 -8.53 -18.38 2.49
N VAL A 177 -9.17 -18.03 3.61
CA VAL A 177 -9.97 -16.82 3.81
C VAL A 177 -9.60 -16.21 5.15
N THR A 178 -9.24 -14.94 5.17
CA THR A 178 -8.88 -14.20 6.38
C THR A 178 -9.72 -12.94 6.49
N LYS A 179 -10.31 -12.68 7.66
CA LYS A 179 -10.96 -11.38 7.94
C LYS A 179 -9.86 -10.35 8.23
N HIS A 180 -9.75 -9.36 7.36
CA HIS A 180 -8.77 -8.29 7.43
C HIS A 180 -9.37 -7.00 7.97
N ALA A 181 -10.52 -6.57 7.46
CA ALA A 181 -11.21 -5.33 7.82
C ALA A 181 -12.62 -5.58 8.37
N TYR A 182 -13.08 -4.66 9.21
CA TYR A 182 -14.28 -4.79 10.05
C TYR A 182 -15.24 -3.62 9.83
N PRO A 183 -16.34 -3.79 9.05
CA PRO A 183 -17.30 -2.71 8.79
C PRO A 183 -17.89 -2.10 10.05
N GLU A 184 -18.09 -2.87 11.13
CA GLU A 184 -18.57 -2.36 12.41
C GLU A 184 -17.61 -1.36 13.08
N LYS A 185 -16.36 -1.30 12.63
CA LYS A 185 -15.33 -0.34 13.04
C LYS A 185 -15.08 0.76 12.00
N GLY A 186 -15.97 0.89 11.00
CA GLY A 186 -15.82 1.85 9.91
C GLY A 186 -14.87 1.41 8.80
N GLU A 187 -14.36 0.18 8.85
CA GLU A 187 -13.34 -0.29 7.91
C GLU A 187 -13.97 -0.99 6.70
N THR A 188 -13.59 -0.58 5.49
CA THR A 188 -13.95 -1.27 4.25
C THR A 188 -12.72 -1.44 3.36
N HIS A 189 -12.72 -2.44 2.49
CA HIS A 189 -11.55 -2.71 1.64
C HIS A 189 -11.81 -2.38 0.17
N SER A 190 -10.98 -1.52 -0.40
CA SER A 190 -11.10 -1.04 -1.79
C SER A 190 -9.82 -1.21 -2.62
N GLY A 191 -8.64 -1.23 -1.99
CA GLY A 191 -7.32 -1.36 -2.63
C GLY A 191 -7.00 -2.77 -3.15
N PRO A 192 -5.97 -2.92 -3.99
CA PRO A 192 -5.37 -4.22 -4.23
C PRO A 192 -4.43 -4.58 -3.06
N ALA A 193 -4.27 -5.88 -2.80
CA ALA A 193 -3.11 -6.34 -2.05
C ALA A 193 -1.82 -6.07 -2.85
N MET A 194 -0.66 -6.24 -2.22
CA MET A 194 0.59 -6.51 -2.93
C MET A 194 1.11 -7.87 -2.51
N VAL A 195 1.64 -8.64 -3.46
CA VAL A 195 2.35 -9.88 -3.15
C VAL A 195 3.84 -9.68 -3.38
N ALA A 196 4.65 -9.95 -2.37
CA ALA A 196 6.11 -9.94 -2.45
C ALA A 196 6.67 -10.89 -1.39
N GLU A 197 7.74 -11.61 -1.71
CA GLU A 197 8.48 -12.48 -0.78
C GLU A 197 7.67 -13.62 -0.15
N GLY A 198 6.58 -14.05 -0.78
CA GLY A 198 5.65 -14.99 -0.18
C GLY A 198 4.74 -14.36 0.89
N LEU A 199 4.68 -13.03 0.95
CA LEU A 199 3.78 -12.27 1.79
C LEU A 199 2.72 -11.57 0.95
N VAL A 200 1.51 -11.47 1.50
CA VAL A 200 0.41 -10.64 1.02
C VAL A 200 0.31 -9.43 1.94
N ILE A 201 0.57 -8.25 1.40
CA ILE A 201 0.50 -6.98 2.11
C ILE A 201 -0.85 -6.34 1.84
N ALA A 202 -1.56 -5.97 2.90
CA ALA A 202 -2.88 -5.39 2.82
C ALA A 202 -3.05 -4.20 3.77
N GLY A 203 -3.69 -3.17 3.26
CA GLY A 203 -4.30 -2.08 4.03
C GLY A 203 -5.82 -2.12 3.91
N PHE A 204 -6.49 -1.01 4.17
CA PHE A 204 -7.94 -0.86 4.01
C PHE A 204 -8.28 0.64 4.02
N GLY A 205 -9.54 1.02 3.81
CA GLY A 205 -10.03 2.41 3.92
C GLY A 205 -11.09 2.57 5.01
N GLY A 206 -11.45 3.80 5.34
CA GLY A 206 -12.42 4.09 6.42
C GLY A 206 -12.05 5.29 7.28
N ASP A 207 -11.17 6.16 6.80
CA ASP A 207 -10.71 7.32 7.55
C ASP A 207 -11.88 8.30 7.84
N GLU A 208 -12.87 8.38 6.94
CA GLU A 208 -14.14 9.12 7.13
C GLU A 208 -15.05 8.50 8.22
N PHE A 209 -14.74 7.28 8.66
CA PHE A 209 -15.56 6.47 9.58
C PHE A 209 -14.79 6.06 10.83
N ALA A 210 -13.88 6.91 11.31
CA ALA A 210 -13.14 6.74 12.56
C ALA A 210 -12.24 5.49 12.60
N ALA A 211 -11.82 4.99 11.43
CA ALA A 211 -10.85 3.91 11.36
C ALA A 211 -9.48 4.34 11.90
N ARG A 212 -8.71 3.34 12.36
CA ARG A 212 -7.28 3.50 12.65
C ARG A 212 -6.47 2.71 11.64
N GLY A 213 -5.85 3.43 10.70
CA GLY A 213 -5.05 2.85 9.63
C GLY A 213 -4.01 1.84 10.12
N ARG A 214 -3.87 0.75 9.37
CA ARG A 214 -2.83 -0.26 9.59
C ARG A 214 -2.43 -0.94 8.29
N THR A 215 -1.18 -1.39 8.23
CA THR A 215 -0.69 -2.33 7.22
C THR A 215 -0.47 -3.67 7.88
N VAL A 216 -0.88 -4.75 7.22
CA VAL A 216 -0.71 -6.12 7.71
C VAL A 216 -0.08 -6.97 6.63
N ALA A 217 0.89 -7.80 7.00
CA ALA A 217 1.38 -8.88 6.14
C ALA A 217 0.77 -10.21 6.54
N TYR A 218 0.43 -11.01 5.55
CA TYR A 218 -0.03 -12.38 5.68
C TYR A 218 0.88 -13.32 4.92
N ASP A 219 1.11 -14.52 5.43
CA ASP A 219 1.79 -15.58 4.70
C ASP A 219 0.93 -16.02 3.50
N LEU A 220 1.47 -15.94 2.29
CA LEU A 220 0.75 -16.25 1.03
C LEU A 220 0.23 -17.69 1.00
N LYS A 221 0.92 -18.63 1.65
CA LYS A 221 0.57 -20.04 1.63
C LYS A 221 -0.62 -20.33 2.54
N THR A 222 -0.72 -19.66 3.68
CA THR A 222 -1.65 -20.03 4.77
C THR A 222 -2.67 -18.96 5.12
N GLY A 223 -2.48 -17.72 4.67
CA GLY A 223 -3.33 -16.58 5.05
C GLY A 223 -3.16 -16.11 6.49
N LYS A 224 -2.16 -16.64 7.22
CA LYS A 224 -1.88 -16.26 8.61
C LYS A 224 -1.16 -14.93 8.70
N GLU A 225 -1.55 -14.10 9.65
CA GLU A 225 -0.89 -12.82 9.95
C GLU A 225 0.57 -13.06 10.37
N VAL A 226 1.49 -12.31 9.77
CA VAL A 226 2.94 -12.34 10.06
C VAL A 226 3.32 -11.13 10.90
N TRP A 227 2.92 -9.94 10.48
CA TRP A 227 3.11 -8.71 11.24
C TRP A 227 1.99 -7.70 10.96
N LYS A 228 1.83 -6.74 11.87
CA LYS A 228 0.85 -5.66 11.81
C LYS A 228 1.47 -4.39 12.37
N CYS A 229 1.38 -3.30 11.62
CA CYS A 229 1.87 -1.98 12.03
C CYS A 229 0.80 -0.92 11.72
N HIS A 230 0.49 -0.08 12.71
CA HIS A 230 -0.47 1.02 12.58
C HIS A 230 0.17 2.26 11.93
N SER A 231 -0.69 3.19 11.51
CA SER A 231 -0.30 4.51 11.00
C SER A 231 -0.24 5.59 12.08
N THR A 232 -0.80 5.33 13.26
CA THR A 232 -0.83 6.25 14.41
C THR A 232 -0.50 5.49 15.70
N GLY A 233 -0.25 6.19 16.80
CA GLY A 233 -0.01 5.59 18.12
C GLY A 233 1.45 5.67 18.59
N SER A 234 1.80 4.81 19.54
CA SER A 234 3.16 4.72 20.09
C SER A 234 4.18 4.24 19.05
N ASP A 235 5.47 4.41 19.32
CA ASP A 235 6.53 3.88 18.45
C ASP A 235 6.39 2.37 18.21
N LYS A 236 5.89 1.62 19.19
CA LYS A 236 5.60 0.19 19.06
C LYS A 236 4.45 -0.08 18.09
N ASP A 237 3.36 0.68 18.18
CA ASP A 237 2.22 0.55 17.26
C ASP A 237 2.66 0.80 15.82
N LEU A 238 3.55 1.75 15.62
CA LEU A 238 4.08 2.14 14.31
C LEU A 238 5.17 1.20 13.78
N CYS A 239 5.66 0.27 14.61
CA CYS A 239 6.86 -0.53 14.33
C CYS A 239 8.10 0.32 14.05
N MET A 240 8.27 1.43 14.78
CA MET A 240 9.49 2.25 14.69
C MET A 240 10.64 1.60 15.46
N THR A 241 11.86 1.83 15.00
CA THR A 241 13.12 1.39 15.63
C THR A 241 14.07 2.58 15.76
N PRO A 242 15.17 2.48 16.54
CA PRO A 242 16.17 3.54 16.60
C PRO A 242 16.79 3.94 15.25
N GLU A 243 16.68 3.09 14.23
CA GLU A 243 17.17 3.38 12.88
C GLU A 243 16.14 4.13 12.01
N THR A 244 14.87 4.20 12.43
CA THR A 244 13.82 4.91 11.70
C THR A 244 14.18 6.39 11.52
N ASN A 245 14.11 6.88 10.27
CA ASN A 245 14.39 8.27 9.89
C ASN A 245 15.79 8.79 10.27
N LYS A 246 16.77 7.91 10.51
CA LYS A 246 18.13 8.30 10.92
C LYS A 246 18.81 9.30 9.99
N ALA A 247 18.59 9.21 8.67
CA ALA A 247 19.11 10.16 7.69
C ALA A 247 18.41 11.52 7.70
N ASN A 248 17.14 11.54 8.12
CA ASN A 248 16.25 12.70 8.08
C ASN A 248 15.54 12.90 9.45
N PRO A 249 16.29 13.19 10.53
CA PRO A 249 15.76 13.19 11.90
C PRO A 249 14.65 14.22 12.14
N HIS A 250 14.63 15.29 11.35
CA HIS A 250 13.62 16.35 11.41
C HIS A 250 12.23 15.88 10.92
N TYR A 251 12.10 14.69 10.33
CA TYR A 251 10.81 14.09 10.02
C TYR A 251 10.13 13.47 11.24
N GLY A 252 10.91 13.07 12.25
CA GLY A 252 10.46 12.37 13.45
C GLY A 252 11.27 11.12 13.74
N LEU A 253 11.72 10.97 14.98
CA LEU A 253 12.58 9.87 15.44
C LEU A 253 11.87 8.93 16.41
N TYR A 254 12.40 7.72 16.53
CA TYR A 254 12.08 6.80 17.63
C TYR A 254 12.37 7.44 19.00
N GLY A 255 11.56 7.09 19.99
CA GLY A 255 11.58 7.64 21.34
C GLY A 255 10.76 8.93 21.49
N GLN A 256 10.31 9.54 20.39
CA GLN A 256 9.52 10.77 20.41
C GLN A 256 8.01 10.50 20.41
N ASN A 257 7.56 9.25 20.20
CA ASN A 257 6.15 8.90 20.06
C ASN A 257 5.40 9.80 19.07
N THR A 258 6.02 10.01 17.91
CA THR A 258 5.55 10.94 16.87
C THR A 258 4.12 10.64 16.40
N GLY A 259 3.70 9.38 16.47
CA GLY A 259 2.33 8.94 16.14
C GLY A 259 1.24 9.43 17.10
N LEU A 260 1.61 10.13 18.18
CA LEU A 260 0.71 10.70 19.18
C LEU A 260 0.54 12.22 19.04
N THR A 261 0.89 12.81 17.88
CA THR A 261 0.69 14.24 17.59
C THR A 261 -0.78 14.60 17.30
N TYR A 262 -1.66 14.16 18.21
CA TYR A 262 -3.12 14.31 18.21
C TYR A 262 -3.58 14.78 19.59
N PRO A 263 -4.73 15.49 19.69
CA PRO A 263 -5.30 15.84 20.98
C PRO A 263 -5.81 14.59 21.71
N GLY A 264 -5.28 14.36 22.92
CA GLY A 264 -5.69 13.24 23.76
C GLY A 264 -5.57 11.90 23.03
N ASP A 265 -6.71 11.19 22.94
CA ASP A 265 -6.80 9.85 22.36
C ASP A 265 -7.31 9.82 20.91
N GLU A 266 -7.44 10.97 20.23
CA GLU A 266 -7.95 11.05 18.86
C GLU A 266 -7.13 10.21 17.85
N TRP A 267 -5.85 9.94 18.14
CA TRP A 267 -5.03 9.03 17.32
C TRP A 267 -5.62 7.63 17.19
N LYS A 268 -6.48 7.18 18.12
CA LYS A 268 -7.16 5.87 18.08
C LYS A 268 -8.22 5.78 16.98
N ILE A 269 -8.66 6.92 16.45
CA ILE A 269 -9.61 7.08 15.34
C ILE A 269 -9.04 8.04 14.27
N GLY A 270 -7.72 8.21 14.27
CA GLY A 270 -7.02 9.28 13.55
C GLY A 270 -6.72 8.95 12.10
N GLY A 271 -7.47 8.03 11.48
CA GLY A 271 -7.34 7.64 10.08
C GLY A 271 -5.97 7.09 9.69
N GLY A 272 -5.44 7.57 8.57
CA GLY A 272 -4.14 7.17 8.02
C GLY A 272 -4.18 5.79 7.36
N ALA A 273 -5.30 5.37 6.80
CA ALA A 273 -5.44 4.03 6.24
C ALA A 273 -4.77 3.92 4.85
N PRO A 274 -3.97 2.87 4.58
CA PRO A 274 -3.30 2.70 3.29
C PRO A 274 -4.19 1.92 2.31
N TRP A 275 -5.12 2.63 1.66
CA TRP A 275 -6.19 2.00 0.85
C TRP A 275 -5.90 1.87 -0.65
N ALA A 276 -4.80 2.42 -1.15
CA ALA A 276 -4.47 2.42 -2.59
C ALA A 276 -3.29 1.51 -2.94
N TRP A 277 -2.15 2.04 -3.38
CA TRP A 277 -1.11 1.24 -4.04
C TRP A 277 0.12 1.01 -3.15
N PHE A 278 0.72 -0.17 -3.30
CA PHE A 278 1.98 -0.54 -2.67
C PHE A 278 3.04 -0.81 -3.75
N SER A 279 4.27 -0.39 -3.50
CA SER A 279 5.43 -0.75 -4.34
C SER A 279 6.52 -1.42 -3.50
N TYR A 280 7.44 -2.10 -4.17
CA TYR A 280 8.50 -2.88 -3.52
C TYR A 280 9.82 -2.80 -4.29
N ASP A 281 10.91 -2.49 -3.58
CA ASP A 281 12.29 -2.61 -4.07
C ASP A 281 12.93 -3.91 -3.54
N PRO A 282 13.14 -4.92 -4.41
CA PRO A 282 13.75 -6.18 -4.00
C PRO A 282 15.24 -6.07 -3.64
N LYS A 283 15.97 -5.04 -4.13
CA LYS A 283 17.38 -4.82 -3.78
C LYS A 283 17.51 -4.33 -2.34
N LEU A 284 16.58 -3.49 -1.90
CA LEU A 284 16.56 -2.91 -0.55
C LEU A 284 15.75 -3.74 0.45
N ARG A 285 14.88 -4.62 -0.06
CA ARG A 285 13.84 -5.33 0.70
C ARG A 285 12.92 -4.37 1.47
N ILE A 286 12.53 -3.30 0.79
CA ILE A 286 11.69 -2.23 1.34
C ILE A 286 10.42 -2.14 0.51
N MET A 287 9.27 -2.14 1.19
CA MET A 287 7.99 -1.78 0.61
C MET A 287 7.63 -0.32 0.91
N TYR A 288 6.84 0.28 0.02
CA TYR A 288 6.40 1.66 0.12
C TYR A 288 4.88 1.74 0.03
N ALA A 289 4.29 2.56 0.90
CA ALA A 289 2.85 2.81 0.93
C ALA A 289 2.59 4.27 1.31
N GLY A 290 1.48 4.82 0.81
CA GLY A 290 0.94 6.09 1.29
C GLY A 290 -0.16 5.87 2.33
N THR A 291 -0.33 6.81 3.27
CA THR A 291 -1.42 6.80 4.27
C THR A 291 -2.43 7.92 4.02
N GLY A 292 -3.71 7.64 4.28
CA GLY A 292 -4.81 8.60 4.13
C GLY A 292 -4.86 9.71 5.17
N ASN A 293 -5.97 10.43 5.20
CA ASN A 293 -6.26 11.59 6.03
C ASN A 293 -6.34 11.27 7.54
N PRO A 294 -6.19 12.30 8.41
CA PRO A 294 -6.13 12.11 9.86
C PRO A 294 -7.50 11.85 10.52
N GLY A 295 -8.45 11.24 9.80
CA GLY A 295 -9.81 11.02 10.27
C GLY A 295 -10.66 12.29 10.14
N HIS A 296 -11.14 12.85 11.25
CA HIS A 296 -12.11 13.96 11.24
C HIS A 296 -11.69 15.15 10.35
N TRP A 297 -12.49 15.50 9.34
CA TRP A 297 -12.10 16.52 8.35
C TRP A 297 -11.94 17.93 8.92
N SER A 298 -12.77 18.32 9.90
CA SER A 298 -12.67 19.65 10.53
C SER A 298 -11.39 19.79 11.37
N PRO A 299 -10.37 20.52 10.90
CA PRO A 299 -9.04 20.50 11.53
C PRO A 299 -9.02 21.17 12.91
N SER A 300 -9.94 22.12 13.18
CA SER A 300 -10.03 22.76 14.49
C SER A 300 -10.34 21.78 15.64
N TYR A 301 -10.96 20.63 15.35
CA TYR A 301 -11.20 19.58 16.35
C TYR A 301 -9.99 18.65 16.55
N ARG A 302 -9.08 18.60 15.58
CA ARG A 302 -7.80 17.89 15.68
C ARG A 302 -6.67 18.75 16.26
N CYS A 303 -7.00 19.95 16.73
CA CYS A 303 -6.08 20.82 17.44
C CYS A 303 -6.52 20.95 18.91
N GLY A 304 -5.67 20.55 19.85
CA GLY A 304 -5.98 20.63 21.28
C GLY A 304 -5.77 22.01 21.90
N GLU A 305 -5.51 23.05 21.11
CA GLU A 305 -5.47 24.43 21.60
C GLU A 305 -6.88 24.94 21.90
N THR A 306 -7.02 25.86 22.86
CA THR A 306 -8.32 26.36 23.32
C THR A 306 -8.34 27.88 23.45
N GLY A 307 -9.55 28.46 23.49
CA GLY A 307 -9.75 29.91 23.62
C GLY A 307 -9.00 30.70 22.54
N GLY A 308 -8.35 31.80 22.93
CA GLY A 308 -7.56 32.63 22.01
C GLY A 308 -6.34 31.93 21.40
N ASN A 309 -5.95 30.74 21.88
CA ASN A 309 -4.85 29.97 21.30
C ASN A 309 -5.29 29.07 20.14
N LEU A 310 -6.59 28.81 19.95
CA LEU A 310 -7.11 28.03 18.84
C LEU A 310 -7.05 28.85 17.53
N THR A 311 -5.85 28.92 16.95
CA THR A 311 -5.55 29.68 15.74
C THR A 311 -4.85 28.80 14.72
N HIS A 312 -5.00 29.11 13.42
CA HIS A 312 -4.32 28.38 12.36
C HIS A 312 -2.80 28.34 12.57
N ALA A 313 -2.20 29.48 12.95
CA ALA A 313 -0.77 29.56 13.23
C ALA A 313 -0.33 28.65 14.39
N LYS A 314 -1.05 28.63 15.51
CA LYS A 314 -0.71 27.78 16.67
C LYS A 314 -0.85 26.29 16.37
N CYS A 315 -1.89 25.91 15.63
CA CYS A 315 -2.12 24.51 15.29
C CYS A 315 -1.10 23.96 14.28
N ASN A 316 -0.47 24.82 13.48
CA ASN A 316 0.59 24.45 12.54
C ASN A 316 2.02 24.70 13.06
N GLN A 317 2.17 25.14 14.31
CA GLN A 317 3.47 25.48 14.88
C GLN A 317 4.33 24.22 15.11
N THR A 318 5.61 24.29 14.72
CA THR A 318 6.60 23.24 14.99
C THR A 318 7.47 23.58 16.20
N ASP A 319 7.94 22.56 16.91
CA ASP A 319 9.04 22.70 17.86
C ASP A 319 10.33 23.04 17.09
N PRO A 320 11.01 24.16 17.39
CA PRO A 320 12.22 24.59 16.67
C PRO A 320 13.41 23.64 16.84
N LYS A 321 13.42 22.78 17.87
CA LYS A 321 14.51 21.81 18.11
C LYS A 321 14.33 20.55 17.26
N THR A 322 13.09 20.09 17.09
CA THR A 322 12.80 18.81 16.42
C THR A 322 12.26 18.99 15.00
N GLY A 323 11.64 20.13 14.69
CA GLY A 323 10.91 20.36 13.43
C GLY A 323 9.51 19.74 13.41
N ILE A 324 9.05 19.16 14.52
CA ILE A 324 7.79 18.42 14.62
C ILE A 324 6.73 19.31 15.26
N GLY A 325 5.54 19.37 14.66
CA GLY A 325 4.39 20.06 15.24
C GLY A 325 3.63 19.16 16.21
N LYS A 326 3.17 19.78 17.31
CA LYS A 326 2.37 19.12 18.35
C LYS A 326 1.11 18.48 17.81
N TRP A 327 0.54 19.06 16.75
CA TRP A 327 -0.72 18.64 16.12
C TRP A 327 -0.51 18.17 14.68
N ASP A 328 0.68 17.69 14.32
CA ASP A 328 0.96 17.23 12.95
C ASP A 328 0.07 16.06 12.50
N ASN A 329 -0.60 15.38 13.44
CA ASN A 329 -1.42 14.20 13.20
C ASN A 329 -0.64 13.10 12.45
N LYS A 330 0.61 12.88 12.87
CA LYS A 330 1.46 11.85 12.28
C LYS A 330 0.94 10.45 12.66
N TRP A 331 0.95 9.48 11.76
CA TRP A 331 1.51 9.50 10.41
C TRP A 331 0.41 9.39 9.34
N SER A 332 -0.63 10.23 9.42
CA SER A 332 -1.52 10.51 8.28
C SER A 332 -0.74 11.22 7.15
N MET A 333 -1.25 11.17 5.91
CA MET A 333 -0.69 11.88 4.76
C MET A 333 0.80 11.62 4.51
N THR A 334 1.24 10.37 4.73
CA THR A 334 2.66 10.02 4.85
C THR A 334 3.04 8.97 3.81
N ILE A 335 4.22 9.15 3.19
CA ILE A 335 4.90 8.05 2.50
C ILE A 335 5.68 7.26 3.55
N MET A 336 5.38 5.97 3.68
CA MET A 336 6.06 5.05 4.60
C MET A 336 6.90 4.04 3.83
N ALA A 337 8.14 3.85 4.28
CA ALA A 337 9.02 2.78 3.84
C ALA A 337 9.19 1.76 4.96
N ARG A 338 8.88 0.48 4.70
CA ARG A 338 8.92 -0.60 5.68
C ARG A 338 9.72 -1.79 5.21
N LYS A 339 10.40 -2.47 6.13
CA LYS A 339 10.96 -3.79 5.89
C LYS A 339 9.83 -4.77 5.61
N ILE A 340 9.94 -5.52 4.53
CA ILE A 340 8.84 -6.38 4.04
C ILE A 340 8.55 -7.56 4.97
N ASP A 341 9.57 -8.10 5.64
CA ASP A 341 9.52 -9.30 6.48
C ASP A 341 9.10 -9.02 7.92
N THR A 342 9.39 -7.83 8.45
CA THR A 342 9.10 -7.46 9.85
C THR A 342 8.08 -6.33 10.00
N GLY A 343 7.82 -5.56 8.95
CA GLY A 343 7.00 -4.34 9.02
C GLY A 343 7.70 -3.13 9.65
N GLU A 344 8.94 -3.29 10.12
CA GLU A 344 9.73 -2.22 10.75
C GLU A 344 9.85 -1.01 9.83
N MET A 345 9.60 0.18 10.37
CA MET A 345 9.67 1.44 9.64
C MET A 345 11.13 1.83 9.40
N VAL A 346 11.53 1.93 8.12
CA VAL A 346 12.86 2.41 7.73
C VAL A 346 12.87 3.94 7.73
N TRP A 347 11.91 4.54 7.05
CA TRP A 347 11.72 5.98 7.03
C TRP A 347 10.25 6.31 6.76
N ALA A 348 9.84 7.52 7.15
CA ALA A 348 8.51 8.06 6.90
C ALA A 348 8.60 9.57 6.65
N TYR A 349 7.94 10.03 5.60
CA TYR A 349 7.87 11.44 5.21
C TYR A 349 6.41 11.90 5.09
N GLN A 350 6.01 12.81 5.98
CA GLN A 350 4.64 13.35 5.98
C GLN A 350 4.52 14.53 5.01
N LYS A 351 3.74 14.35 3.95
CA LYS A 351 3.54 15.34 2.87
C LYS A 351 2.67 16.51 3.31
N THR A 352 1.63 16.22 4.09
CA THR A 352 0.63 17.21 4.52
C THR A 352 0.42 17.15 6.04
N PRO A 353 1.34 17.71 6.86
CA PRO A 353 1.17 17.76 8.31
C PRO A 353 -0.05 18.59 8.72
N PHE A 354 -0.79 18.14 9.74
CA PHE A 354 -2.05 18.75 10.17
C PHE A 354 -2.96 19.07 8.96
N ASP A 355 -3.31 18.04 8.20
CA ASP A 355 -4.16 18.18 7.01
C ASP A 355 -5.46 18.92 7.33
N GLN A 356 -5.99 19.63 6.34
CA GLN A 356 -7.20 20.45 6.47
C GLN A 356 -8.13 20.29 5.27
N TRP A 357 -7.77 19.48 4.28
CA TRP A 357 -8.43 19.46 2.97
C TRP A 357 -8.78 18.07 2.48
N ASP A 358 -8.54 17.03 3.29
CA ASP A 358 -8.68 15.65 2.88
C ASP A 358 -7.72 15.28 1.74
N TYR A 359 -6.45 15.68 1.84
CA TYR A 359 -5.43 15.35 0.83
C TYR A 359 -4.73 14.04 1.10
N ASP A 360 -5.47 12.93 0.98
CA ASP A 360 -4.96 11.58 1.24
C ASP A 360 -3.59 11.33 0.60
N GLY A 361 -2.66 10.84 1.42
CA GLY A 361 -1.30 10.57 0.98
C GLY A 361 -1.14 9.25 0.22
N VAL A 362 -2.22 8.57 -0.19
CA VAL A 362 -2.22 7.15 -0.59
C VAL A 362 -1.75 6.87 -2.01
N ASN A 363 -1.63 7.90 -2.86
CA ASN A 363 -1.25 7.72 -4.26
C ASN A 363 0.06 6.92 -4.40
N GLU A 364 0.23 6.28 -5.54
CA GLU A 364 1.29 5.35 -5.84
C GLU A 364 2.70 5.92 -5.66
N ASN A 365 3.62 5.06 -5.23
CA ASN A 365 5.03 5.36 -5.04
C ASN A 365 5.85 4.67 -6.13
N ILE A 366 6.07 5.35 -7.25
CA ILE A 366 6.74 4.80 -8.43
C ILE A 366 8.24 4.78 -8.21
N LEU A 367 8.89 3.63 -8.41
CA LEU A 367 10.32 3.47 -8.12
C LEU A 367 11.15 3.59 -9.40
N VAL A 368 11.95 4.65 -9.53
CA VAL A 368 12.71 4.96 -10.74
C VAL A 368 14.20 4.81 -10.46
N ASP A 369 14.86 3.90 -11.16
CA ASP A 369 16.32 3.72 -11.08
C ASP A 369 17.04 4.85 -11.83
N ASN A 370 18.16 5.33 -11.25
CA ASN A 370 19.05 6.30 -11.89
C ASN A 370 18.40 7.61 -12.38
N LEU A 371 17.33 8.08 -11.73
CA LEU A 371 16.72 9.36 -12.05
C LEU A 371 17.73 10.50 -11.84
N VAL A 372 17.92 11.34 -12.86
CA VAL A 372 18.86 12.46 -12.78
C VAL A 372 18.18 13.66 -12.12
N VAL A 373 18.66 14.05 -10.94
CA VAL A 373 18.24 15.27 -10.22
C VAL A 373 19.49 16.10 -9.95
N ASP A 374 19.49 17.37 -10.38
CA ASP A 374 20.66 18.27 -10.26
C ASP A 374 21.97 17.69 -10.79
N GLY A 375 21.90 16.96 -11.90
CA GLY A 375 23.06 16.32 -12.52
C GLY A 375 23.58 15.07 -11.78
N LYS A 376 22.91 14.62 -10.70
CA LYS A 376 23.26 13.40 -9.96
C LYS A 376 22.20 12.32 -10.18
N LYS A 377 22.64 11.06 -10.27
CA LYS A 377 21.75 9.90 -10.37
C LYS A 377 21.26 9.49 -8.99
N HIS A 378 19.96 9.24 -8.87
CA HIS A 378 19.31 8.76 -7.67
C HIS A 378 18.44 7.55 -7.98
N ASP A 379 18.44 6.57 -7.09
CA ASP A 379 17.43 5.54 -7.05
C ASP A 379 16.21 6.12 -6.30
N ALA A 380 15.26 6.64 -7.09
CA ALA A 380 14.24 7.54 -6.62
C ALA A 380 12.88 6.87 -6.42
N LEU A 381 12.07 7.48 -5.57
CA LEU A 381 10.63 7.28 -5.45
C LEU A 381 9.95 8.56 -5.96
N VAL A 382 8.98 8.42 -6.86
CA VAL A 382 8.17 9.51 -7.41
C VAL A 382 6.72 9.32 -7.00
N ASN A 383 6.11 10.38 -6.45
CA ASN A 383 4.74 10.36 -5.95
C ASN A 383 4.00 11.64 -6.37
N PHE A 384 2.89 11.50 -7.10
CA PHE A 384 1.99 12.61 -7.45
C PHE A 384 0.84 12.65 -6.47
N ASP A 385 0.90 13.54 -5.49
CA ASP A 385 0.00 13.52 -4.34
C ASP A 385 -1.35 14.20 -4.59
N ARG A 386 -2.37 13.82 -3.82
CA ARG A 386 -3.66 14.52 -3.77
C ARG A 386 -3.47 16.02 -3.53
N ASN A 387 -2.51 16.42 -2.70
CA ASN A 387 -2.26 17.82 -2.40
C ASN A 387 -1.74 18.67 -3.60
N GLY A 388 -1.50 18.06 -4.77
CA GLY A 388 -1.11 18.75 -6.00
C GLY A 388 0.40 18.98 -6.17
N PHE A 389 1.22 18.47 -5.24
CA PHE A 389 2.67 18.41 -5.38
C PHE A 389 3.13 17.02 -5.86
N ALA A 390 4.10 17.02 -6.77
CA ALA A 390 4.86 15.87 -7.19
C ALA A 390 6.15 15.81 -6.38
N TYR A 391 6.31 14.75 -5.60
CA TYR A 391 7.44 14.51 -4.73
C TYR A 391 8.42 13.54 -5.37
N VAL A 392 9.71 13.84 -5.25
CA VAL A 392 10.81 12.96 -5.61
C VAL A 392 11.69 12.78 -4.38
N LEU A 393 11.84 11.55 -3.92
CA LEU A 393 12.63 11.20 -2.75
C LEU A 393 13.71 10.17 -3.14
N ASP A 394 14.84 10.18 -2.45
CA ASP A 394 15.72 9.00 -2.46
C ASP A 394 14.99 7.86 -1.73
N ARG A 395 14.75 6.76 -2.43
CA ARG A 395 13.88 5.70 -1.90
C ARG A 395 14.54 4.88 -0.80
N LYS A 396 15.86 4.99 -0.62
CA LYS A 396 16.58 4.25 0.42
C LYS A 396 16.36 4.86 1.80
N ASP A 397 16.35 6.19 1.90
CA ASP A 397 16.39 6.90 3.19
C ASP A 397 15.36 8.03 3.34
N GLY A 398 14.55 8.29 2.32
CA GLY A 398 13.48 9.28 2.34
C GLY A 398 13.98 10.73 2.16
N THR A 399 15.23 10.94 1.75
CA THR A 399 15.74 12.30 1.50
C THR A 399 14.92 12.98 0.41
N LEU A 400 14.31 14.13 0.71
CA LEU A 400 13.49 14.87 -0.23
C LEU A 400 14.39 15.58 -1.26
N LEU A 401 14.27 15.18 -2.53
CA LEU A 401 15.05 15.71 -3.64
C LEU A 401 14.31 16.84 -4.37
N ARG A 402 13.00 16.67 -4.59
CA ARG A 402 12.11 17.67 -5.22
C ARG A 402 10.68 17.58 -4.70
N ALA A 403 10.00 18.72 -4.73
CA ALA A 403 8.57 18.84 -4.48
C ALA A 403 8.01 20.03 -5.28
N ASN A 404 7.38 19.74 -6.43
CA ASN A 404 6.90 20.75 -7.37
C ASN A 404 5.39 20.61 -7.59
N LYS A 405 4.70 21.74 -7.81
CA LYS A 405 3.28 21.72 -8.19
C LYS A 405 3.14 21.08 -9.58
N PHE A 406 2.25 20.10 -9.72
CA PHE A 406 1.92 19.50 -11.03
C PHE A 406 0.54 19.90 -11.55
N VAL A 407 -0.25 20.57 -10.70
CA VAL A 407 -1.53 21.21 -11.03
C VAL A 407 -1.59 22.61 -10.42
N THR A 408 -2.69 23.33 -10.61
CA THR A 408 -2.97 24.56 -9.86
C THR A 408 -3.07 24.27 -8.37
N VAL A 409 -2.19 24.91 -7.58
CA VAL A 409 -2.13 24.75 -6.12
C VAL A 409 -2.06 26.12 -5.45
N ASN A 410 -3.01 26.43 -4.57
CA ASN A 410 -3.04 27.68 -3.79
C ASN A 410 -3.03 27.47 -2.26
N TRP A 411 -3.30 26.27 -1.75
CA TRP A 411 -3.29 25.99 -0.30
C TRP A 411 -1.90 26.13 0.34
N ALA A 412 -0.85 25.97 -0.46
CA ALA A 412 0.54 26.20 -0.08
C ALA A 412 1.33 26.94 -1.17
N GLU A 413 2.27 27.78 -0.75
CA GLU A 413 3.15 28.51 -1.66
C GLU A 413 4.14 27.55 -2.34
N LYS A 414 4.79 26.71 -1.52
CA LYS A 414 5.81 25.72 -1.89
C LYS A 414 5.95 24.66 -0.80
N VAL A 415 6.72 23.62 -1.07
CA VAL A 415 7.34 22.79 -0.02
C VAL A 415 8.73 23.33 0.24
N ASP A 416 9.04 23.65 1.50
CA ASP A 416 10.38 24.05 1.92
C ASP A 416 11.27 22.81 1.98
N LEU A 417 12.24 22.70 1.06
CA LEU A 417 13.11 21.52 0.96
C LEU A 417 14.06 21.34 2.16
N LYS A 418 14.31 22.37 2.97
CA LYS A 418 15.15 22.26 4.16
C LYS A 418 14.39 21.62 5.32
N THR A 419 13.13 21.97 5.47
CA THR A 419 12.27 21.42 6.55
C THR A 419 11.45 20.22 6.10
N GLY A 420 11.28 20.03 4.79
CA GLY A 420 10.38 19.05 4.19
C GLY A 420 8.89 19.42 4.29
N ARG A 421 8.52 20.62 4.76
CA ARG A 421 7.13 20.97 5.08
C ARG A 421 6.51 21.95 4.07
N PRO A 422 5.20 21.86 3.80
CA PRO A 422 4.50 22.86 3.01
C PRO A 422 4.39 24.20 3.74
N VAL A 423 4.63 25.30 3.03
CA VAL A 423 4.37 26.66 3.50
C VAL A 423 2.90 26.98 3.20
N LYS A 424 2.02 26.70 4.17
CA LYS A 424 0.56 26.85 4.03
C LYS A 424 0.14 28.32 3.92
N VAL A 425 -0.87 28.57 3.09
CA VAL A 425 -1.52 29.87 2.93
C VAL A 425 -2.81 29.89 3.74
N GLU A 426 -2.83 30.62 4.85
CA GLU A 426 -3.97 30.66 5.78
C GLU A 426 -5.29 31.06 5.10
N LYS A 427 -5.25 31.96 4.12
CA LYS A 427 -6.44 32.36 3.34
C LYS A 427 -7.13 31.19 2.62
N HIS A 428 -6.38 30.12 2.34
CA HIS A 428 -6.87 28.92 1.65
C HIS A 428 -7.05 27.73 2.60
N SER A 429 -7.06 27.99 3.91
CA SER A 429 -7.36 27.02 4.96
C SER A 429 -8.86 27.04 5.33
N PRO A 430 -9.53 25.88 5.48
CA PRO A 430 -10.86 25.77 6.09
C PRO A 430 -10.78 25.60 7.61
N PHE A 431 -9.72 26.10 8.27
CA PHE A 431 -9.52 25.91 9.72
C PHE A 431 -10.60 26.58 10.57
N ALA A 432 -11.01 27.79 10.20
CA ALA A 432 -12.05 28.52 10.91
C ALA A 432 -13.41 27.84 10.73
N ARG A 433 -14.15 27.70 11.83
CA ARG A 433 -15.53 27.18 11.80
C ARG A 433 -16.43 28.13 11.05
N ASP A 434 -17.42 27.59 10.35
CA ASP A 434 -18.45 28.34 9.63
C ASP A 434 -17.91 29.26 8.51
N VAL A 435 -16.67 29.02 8.05
CA VAL A 435 -16.04 29.76 6.96
C VAL A 435 -15.81 28.84 5.77
N ASN A 436 -16.35 29.23 4.61
CA ASN A 436 -16.03 28.60 3.34
C ASN A 436 -14.77 29.23 2.74
N THR A 437 -13.82 28.39 2.36
CA THR A 437 -12.56 28.78 1.74
C THR A 437 -12.48 28.18 0.35
N GLN A 438 -11.96 28.94 -0.61
CA GLN A 438 -11.61 28.41 -1.93
C GLN A 438 -10.20 27.83 -1.87
N ALA A 439 -10.04 26.52 -2.02
CA ALA A 439 -8.75 25.85 -2.08
C ALA A 439 -8.62 25.07 -3.38
N CYS A 440 -7.41 25.07 -3.94
CA CYS A 440 -7.03 24.25 -5.08
C CYS A 440 -5.80 23.42 -4.69
N PRO A 441 -5.83 22.09 -4.92
CA PRO A 441 -6.94 21.33 -5.50
C PRO A 441 -8.15 21.15 -4.54
N SER A 442 -9.27 20.60 -5.01
CA SER A 442 -10.37 20.15 -4.13
C SER A 442 -9.94 18.91 -3.33
N ALA A 443 -10.78 18.39 -2.43
CA ALA A 443 -10.48 17.18 -1.65
C ALA A 443 -10.09 15.96 -2.53
N MET A 444 -10.67 15.82 -3.72
CA MET A 444 -10.28 14.79 -4.72
C MET A 444 -8.83 14.95 -5.25
N GLY A 445 -8.19 16.06 -4.91
CA GLY A 445 -6.79 16.34 -5.17
C GLY A 445 -6.45 16.75 -6.59
N GLY A 446 -5.16 16.98 -6.84
CA GLY A 446 -4.63 17.17 -8.19
C GLY A 446 -4.67 15.87 -9.00
N LYS A 447 -4.57 14.75 -8.30
CA LYS A 447 -4.78 13.37 -8.76
C LYS A 447 -5.31 12.56 -7.58
N ASP A 448 -6.28 11.70 -7.82
CA ASP A 448 -6.76 10.72 -6.84
C ASP A 448 -6.03 9.38 -7.02
N GLN A 449 -6.71 8.27 -6.77
CA GLN A 449 -6.15 6.92 -6.84
C GLN A 449 -5.62 6.52 -8.21
N GLN A 450 -6.10 7.11 -9.31
CA GLN A 450 -5.73 6.66 -10.66
C GLN A 450 -4.20 6.74 -10.86
N PRO A 451 -3.51 5.60 -11.07
CA PRO A 451 -2.05 5.59 -11.00
C PRO A 451 -1.42 6.15 -12.28
N ALA A 452 -0.35 6.93 -12.13
CA ALA A 452 0.46 7.41 -13.22
C ALA A 452 1.33 6.28 -13.84
N ALA A 453 1.94 6.58 -14.98
CA ALA A 453 2.91 5.70 -15.65
C ALA A 453 4.22 6.47 -15.90
N VAL A 454 5.35 5.77 -15.91
CA VAL A 454 6.69 6.33 -16.20
C VAL A 454 7.47 5.51 -17.20
#